data_AF-A0A1W1VTV9-F1
#
_entry.id   AF-A0A1W1VTV9-F1
#
_cell.length_a   1.000
_cell.length_b   1.000
_cell.length_c   1.000
_cell.angle_alpha   90.00
_cell.angle_beta   90.00
_cell.angle_gamma   90.00
#
_symmetry.space_group_name_H-M   'P 1'
#
loop_
_entity.id
_entity.type
_entity.pdbx_description
1 polymer ?
#
loop_
_entity_poly.entity_id
_entity_poly.type
_entity_poly.pdbx_seq_one_letter_code
_entity_poly.pdbx_strand_id
1 'polypeptide(L)'
;MKIQNYLTSLTLLACSVLALSSCQKEDGNQVVAKNEISAEAISKIQALGLSTQNAQRVNDGYLVEGDILLSDADLNSKPDYKMLRVGEEEQYRTNNLVSVGSGRTIGIAVSTSLPSTYIASVDEAIRRYNAEGLLIHFQRVSSNYGILLTAAPSGSTYLASAGFPSGGNPYNTVQVNVGAIGSAPNTNYLATILAHEVGHCIGFRHTDYMDRSYSCGGQYTNEGASTVGAILIPGTPSSADPNSWMLACIGTGANRYFNTNDRTALRYLY
;
A
#
# COMPACT_ATOMS: atom_id res chain seq x y z
N MET A 1 -39.25 79.28 12.88
CA MET A 1 -39.66 78.58 14.12
C MET A 1 -41.17 78.46 14.13
N LYS A 2 -41.69 77.23 14.17
CA LYS A 2 -43.10 76.72 14.32
C LYS A 2 -43.30 75.57 13.32
N ILE A 3 -42.81 74.38 13.64
CA ILE A 3 -43.40 73.30 14.47
C ILE A 3 -44.03 72.24 13.54
N GLN A 4 -43.52 71.01 13.69
CA GLN A 4 -44.00 69.77 13.08
C GLN A 4 -45.46 69.48 13.44
N ASN A 5 -46.17 68.74 12.58
CA ASN A 5 -46.69 67.40 12.95
C ASN A 5 -47.48 66.73 11.81
N TYR A 6 -47.08 65.48 11.54
CA TYR A 6 -47.80 64.25 11.15
C TYR A 6 -49.07 64.32 10.27
N LEU A 7 -49.11 63.46 9.25
CA LEU A 7 -50.23 62.55 8.89
C LEU A 7 -49.82 61.76 7.61
N THR A 8 -49.39 60.50 7.73
CA THR A 8 -50.15 59.26 7.44
C THR A 8 -50.92 59.22 6.11
N SER A 9 -50.44 58.40 5.18
CA SER A 9 -51.09 57.87 3.97
C SER A 9 -50.14 56.76 3.45
N LEU A 10 -50.51 55.58 2.97
CA LEU A 10 -51.77 54.93 2.65
C LEU A 10 -51.39 53.46 2.37
N THR A 11 -52.08 52.50 2.98
CA THR A 11 -52.05 51.06 2.64
C THR A 11 -52.66 50.80 1.27
N LEU A 12 -52.02 50.01 0.39
CA LEU A 12 -52.70 48.97 -0.41
C LEU A 12 -51.73 48.02 -1.16
N LEU A 13 -52.05 46.72 -1.04
CA LEU A 13 -52.02 45.65 -2.05
C LEU A 13 -50.71 44.93 -2.45
N ALA A 14 -50.56 43.74 -1.86
CA ALA A 14 -50.31 42.41 -2.47
C ALA A 14 -49.60 42.31 -3.82
N CYS A 15 -48.50 41.54 -3.85
CA CYS A 15 -48.46 40.23 -4.53
C CYS A 15 -47.08 39.55 -4.38
N SER A 16 -47.15 38.29 -4.00
CA SER A 16 -46.11 37.27 -3.96
C SER A 16 -45.33 37.15 -5.27
N VAL A 17 -44.00 37.17 -5.23
CA VAL A 17 -43.14 36.21 -5.96
C VAL A 17 -41.85 36.02 -5.15
N LEU A 18 -41.71 34.84 -4.54
CA LEU A 18 -40.45 34.33 -4.04
C LEU A 18 -39.54 34.08 -5.24
N ALA A 19 -38.48 34.88 -5.38
CA ALA A 19 -37.43 34.61 -6.35
C ALA A 19 -36.59 33.42 -5.85
N LEU A 20 -37.04 32.21 -6.18
CA LEU A 20 -36.19 31.02 -6.18
C LEU A 20 -35.16 31.22 -7.29
N SER A 21 -33.91 31.49 -6.92
CA SER A 21 -32.78 31.41 -7.84
C SER A 21 -32.64 29.96 -8.34
N SER A 22 -33.20 29.71 -9.51
CA SER A 22 -32.95 28.53 -10.32
C SER A 22 -31.55 28.65 -10.93
N CYS A 23 -30.53 28.22 -10.20
CA CYS A 23 -29.29 27.78 -10.83
C CYS A 23 -29.60 26.47 -11.56
N GLN A 24 -29.79 26.57 -12.87
CA GLN A 24 -29.57 25.46 -13.80
C GLN A 24 -28.20 24.86 -13.45
N LYS A 25 -28.20 23.61 -12.97
CA LYS A 25 -27.01 22.77 -13.01
C LYS A 25 -26.81 22.39 -14.46
N GLU A 26 -26.01 23.18 -15.17
CA GLU A 26 -25.31 22.66 -16.34
C GLU A 26 -24.30 21.64 -15.82
N ASP A 27 -24.56 20.36 -16.15
CA ASP A 27 -23.68 19.23 -15.97
C ASP A 27 -22.41 19.45 -16.82
N GLY A 28 -21.48 20.22 -16.25
CA GLY A 28 -20.13 20.43 -16.75
C GLY A 28 -19.08 19.95 -15.76
N ASN A 29 -19.42 19.02 -14.87
CA ASN A 29 -18.45 18.33 -14.04
C ASN A 29 -18.25 16.94 -14.62
N GLN A 30 -17.25 16.80 -15.49
CA GLN A 30 -16.63 15.50 -15.77
C GLN A 30 -16.04 15.00 -14.44
N VAL A 31 -16.89 14.39 -13.63
CA VAL A 31 -16.48 13.56 -12.51
C VAL A 31 -15.80 12.38 -13.19
N VAL A 32 -14.47 12.37 -13.17
CA VAL A 32 -13.68 11.20 -13.54
C VAL A 32 -14.27 10.05 -12.74
N ALA A 33 -14.95 9.12 -13.43
CA ALA A 33 -15.55 7.97 -12.80
C ALA A 33 -14.45 7.25 -12.01
N LYS A 34 -14.58 7.24 -10.68
CA LYS A 34 -13.89 6.29 -9.82
C LYS A 34 -14.15 4.94 -10.48
N ASN A 35 -13.12 4.23 -10.93
CA ASN A 35 -13.28 2.86 -11.44
C ASN A 35 -13.94 2.03 -10.33
N GLU A 36 -15.27 1.92 -10.33
CA GLU A 36 -16.01 1.18 -9.33
C GLU A 36 -15.63 -0.29 -9.49
N ILE A 37 -15.00 -0.84 -8.45
CA ILE A 37 -14.66 -2.25 -8.36
C ILE A 37 -15.97 -3.03 -8.28
N SER A 38 -16.09 -4.10 -9.08
CA SER A 38 -17.29 -4.94 -9.06
C SER A 38 -17.49 -5.60 -7.69
N ALA A 39 -18.75 -5.85 -7.31
CA ALA A 39 -19.07 -6.55 -6.07
C ALA A 39 -18.42 -7.96 -5.99
N GLU A 40 -18.24 -8.62 -7.13
CA GLU A 40 -17.52 -9.88 -7.23
C GLU A 40 -16.04 -9.71 -6.87
N ALA A 41 -15.36 -8.69 -7.41
CA ALA A 41 -13.98 -8.41 -7.08
C ALA A 41 -13.81 -8.01 -5.60
N ILE A 42 -14.70 -7.19 -5.05
CA ILE A 42 -14.75 -6.88 -3.61
C ILE A 42 -14.82 -8.17 -2.78
N SER A 43 -15.70 -9.09 -3.14
CA SER A 43 -15.88 -10.36 -2.43
C SER A 43 -14.63 -11.24 -2.50
N LYS A 44 -13.96 -11.29 -3.67
CA LYS A 44 -12.71 -12.03 -3.85
C LYS A 44 -11.56 -11.41 -3.07
N ILE A 45 -11.43 -10.08 -3.06
CA ILE A 45 -10.42 -9.35 -2.26
C ILE A 45 -10.61 -9.64 -0.77
N GLN A 46 -11.86 -9.59 -0.28
CA GLN A 46 -12.18 -9.92 1.11
C GLN A 46 -11.89 -11.39 1.44
N ALA A 47 -12.18 -12.31 0.51
CA ALA A 47 -11.84 -13.73 0.65
C ALA A 47 -10.32 -13.96 0.66
N LEU A 48 -9.54 -13.13 -0.07
CA LEU A 48 -8.09 -13.02 0.01
C LEU A 48 -7.59 -12.26 1.24
N GLY A 49 -8.50 -11.75 2.06
CA GLY A 49 -8.16 -11.19 3.34
C GLY A 49 -7.51 -9.85 3.37
N LEU A 50 -7.78 -9.10 2.31
CA LEU A 50 -7.28 -7.76 2.12
C LEU A 50 -8.46 -6.80 2.26
N SER A 51 -8.18 -5.59 2.75
CA SER A 51 -9.21 -4.57 2.89
C SER A 51 -9.58 -4.01 1.53
N THR A 52 -10.88 -3.87 1.31
CA THR A 52 -11.43 -3.19 0.13
C THR A 52 -11.55 -1.68 0.36
N GLN A 53 -11.19 -1.18 1.54
CA GLN A 53 -11.20 0.24 1.83
C GLN A 53 -10.18 0.96 0.95
N ASN A 54 -10.63 1.93 0.17
CA ASN A 54 -9.84 2.63 -0.86
C ASN A 54 -9.26 1.75 -1.96
N ALA A 55 -9.79 0.53 -2.16
CA ALA A 55 -9.37 -0.30 -3.28
C ALA A 55 -9.64 0.40 -4.62
N GLN A 56 -8.71 0.26 -5.56
CA GLN A 56 -8.78 0.87 -6.89
C GLN A 56 -8.52 -0.17 -7.96
N ARG A 57 -9.32 -0.14 -9.03
CA ARG A 57 -8.98 -0.91 -10.24
C ARG A 57 -7.90 -0.16 -11.03
N VAL A 58 -6.81 -0.86 -11.30
CA VAL A 58 -5.66 -0.39 -12.09
C VAL A 58 -5.49 -1.28 -13.32
N ASN A 59 -4.62 -0.90 -14.24
CA ASN A 59 -4.47 -1.62 -15.52
C ASN A 59 -4.11 -3.10 -15.33
N ASP A 60 -3.28 -3.40 -14.34
CA ASP A 60 -2.74 -4.74 -14.08
C ASP A 60 -3.48 -5.48 -12.96
N GLY A 61 -4.69 -5.02 -12.58
CA GLY A 61 -5.53 -5.67 -11.58
C GLY A 61 -6.13 -4.69 -10.56
N TYR A 62 -5.88 -4.93 -9.27
CA TYR A 62 -6.50 -4.18 -8.18
C TYR A 62 -5.43 -3.73 -7.18
N LEU A 63 -5.34 -2.41 -6.97
CA LEU A 63 -4.55 -1.83 -5.90
C LEU A 63 -5.40 -1.83 -4.63
N VAL A 64 -4.91 -2.49 -3.59
CA VAL A 64 -5.54 -2.56 -2.27
C VAL A 64 -4.52 -2.15 -1.22
N GLU A 65 -4.97 -1.76 -0.04
CA GLU A 65 -4.08 -1.44 1.09
C GLU A 65 -3.02 -0.38 0.77
N GLY A 66 -3.25 0.47 -0.24
CA GLY A 66 -2.37 1.57 -0.61
C GLY A 66 -1.21 1.18 -1.51
N ASP A 67 -0.64 -0.01 -1.39
CA ASP A 67 0.59 -0.46 -2.07
C ASP A 67 0.57 -1.94 -2.48
N ILE A 68 -0.50 -2.69 -2.21
CA ILE A 68 -0.60 -4.10 -2.62
C ILE A 68 -1.31 -4.20 -3.98
N LEU A 69 -0.61 -4.76 -4.97
CA LEU A 69 -1.18 -5.06 -6.28
C LEU A 69 -1.62 -6.52 -6.37
N LEU A 70 -2.91 -6.74 -6.58
CA LEU A 70 -3.51 -8.04 -6.85
C LEU A 70 -3.80 -8.19 -8.33
N SER A 71 -3.20 -9.19 -8.97
CA SER A 71 -3.58 -9.56 -10.33
C SER A 71 -4.93 -10.30 -10.35
N ASP A 72 -5.54 -10.39 -11.53
CA ASP A 72 -6.74 -11.21 -11.71
C ASP A 72 -6.47 -12.70 -11.39
N ALA A 73 -5.25 -13.18 -11.56
CA ALA A 73 -4.87 -14.54 -11.18
C ALA A 73 -4.86 -14.72 -9.66
N ASP A 74 -4.36 -13.72 -8.92
CA ASP A 74 -4.36 -13.74 -7.46
C ASP A 74 -5.78 -13.78 -6.91
N LEU A 75 -6.69 -13.00 -7.49
CA LEU A 75 -8.12 -12.99 -7.12
C LEU A 75 -8.85 -14.31 -7.33
N ASN A 76 -8.39 -15.10 -8.29
CA ASN A 76 -8.97 -16.40 -8.59
C ASN A 76 -8.20 -17.55 -7.92
N SER A 77 -7.09 -17.25 -7.23
CA SER A 77 -6.37 -18.23 -6.42
C SER A 77 -7.21 -18.60 -5.19
N LYS A 78 -7.26 -19.90 -4.88
CA LYS A 78 -7.93 -20.40 -3.67
C LYS A 78 -6.85 -20.67 -2.62
N PRO A 79 -6.70 -19.82 -1.60
CA PRO A 79 -5.81 -20.12 -0.49
C PRO A 79 -6.36 -21.34 0.27
N ASP A 80 -5.58 -22.42 0.27
CA ASP A 80 -6.03 -23.75 0.69
C ASP A 80 -5.91 -23.98 2.21
N TYR A 81 -6.34 -23.01 3.02
CA TYR A 81 -6.44 -23.21 4.47
C TYR A 81 -7.30 -22.18 5.20
N LYS A 82 -7.91 -22.66 6.29
CA LYS A 82 -8.54 -21.85 7.34
C LYS A 82 -7.63 -21.86 8.57
N MET A 83 -7.20 -20.70 9.05
CA MET A 83 -6.57 -20.57 10.36
C MET A 83 -7.35 -19.61 11.26
N LEU A 84 -7.41 -19.98 12.54
CA LEU A 84 -8.07 -19.27 13.62
C LEU A 84 -7.24 -18.06 14.02
N ARG A 85 -7.96 -16.95 14.23
CA ARG A 85 -7.47 -15.71 14.83
C ARG A 85 -6.86 -15.99 16.20
N VAL A 86 -5.60 -15.63 16.38
CA VAL A 86 -4.99 -15.43 17.69
C VAL A 86 -4.43 -14.00 17.68
N GLY A 87 -4.92 -13.19 18.62
CA GLY A 87 -4.34 -11.91 19.06
C GLY A 87 -4.39 -10.66 18.16
N GLU A 88 -4.07 -9.54 18.82
CA GLU A 88 -3.68 -8.23 18.27
C GLU A 88 -2.15 -8.24 18.22
N GLU A 89 -1.57 -8.82 17.18
CA GLU A 89 -0.16 -9.27 17.16
C GLU A 89 0.66 -8.47 16.11
N GLU A 90 1.96 -8.72 15.93
CA GLU A 90 2.79 -7.96 14.98
C GLU A 90 3.79 -8.85 14.23
N GLN A 91 4.17 -8.44 13.01
CA GLN A 91 4.91 -9.20 11.99
C GLN A 91 4.08 -10.35 11.41
N TYR A 92 3.43 -10.02 10.30
CA TYR A 92 2.51 -10.91 9.62
C TYR A 92 3.09 -11.40 8.32
N ARG A 93 2.76 -12.65 7.99
CA ARG A 93 3.04 -13.21 6.69
C ARG A 93 1.79 -13.66 5.96
N THR A 94 1.87 -13.59 4.65
CA THR A 94 0.87 -14.18 3.78
C THR A 94 0.94 -15.70 3.80
N ASN A 95 -0.03 -16.28 3.12
CA ASN A 95 -0.15 -17.70 3.06
C ASN A 95 0.92 -18.40 2.22
N ASN A 96 1.44 -17.67 1.24
CA ASN A 96 2.42 -18.12 0.30
C ASN A 96 3.78 -17.57 0.74
N LEU A 97 4.82 -18.37 0.62
CA LEU A 97 6.19 -17.97 0.91
C LEU A 97 7.09 -18.39 -0.25
N VAL A 98 8.26 -17.78 -0.34
CA VAL A 98 9.29 -18.22 -1.28
C VAL A 98 9.85 -19.55 -0.79
N SER A 99 9.87 -20.56 -1.65
CA SER A 99 10.53 -21.82 -1.33
C SER A 99 12.04 -21.64 -1.43
N VAL A 100 12.75 -21.76 -0.31
CA VAL A 100 14.20 -21.54 -0.21
C VAL A 100 15.02 -22.82 -0.09
N GLY A 101 14.43 -23.94 0.35
CA GLY A 101 15.15 -25.22 0.50
C GLY A 101 16.37 -25.07 1.44
N SER A 102 17.55 -25.48 0.97
CA SER A 102 18.83 -25.30 1.69
C SER A 102 19.51 -23.96 1.42
N GLY A 103 18.87 -23.05 0.67
CA GLY A 103 19.41 -21.75 0.29
C GLY A 103 18.97 -21.36 -1.13
N ARG A 104 18.56 -20.11 -1.32
CA ARG A 104 18.11 -19.60 -2.62
C ARG A 104 18.50 -18.15 -2.84
N THR A 105 19.12 -17.87 -3.99
CA THR A 105 19.39 -16.50 -4.44
C THR A 105 18.29 -15.99 -5.37
N ILE A 106 17.73 -14.84 -5.06
CA ILE A 106 16.76 -14.11 -5.88
C ILE A 106 17.48 -12.94 -6.58
N GLY A 107 17.43 -12.94 -7.92
CA GLY A 107 17.93 -11.82 -8.71
C GLY A 107 16.99 -10.63 -8.66
N ILE A 108 17.51 -9.43 -8.41
CA ILE A 108 16.78 -8.16 -8.47
C ILE A 108 17.32 -7.34 -9.64
N ALA A 109 16.45 -6.96 -10.59
CA ALA A 109 16.80 -6.08 -11.70
C ALA A 109 16.16 -4.70 -11.55
N VAL A 110 16.82 -3.70 -12.12
CA VAL A 110 16.33 -2.32 -12.19
C VAL A 110 16.09 -2.00 -13.66
N SER A 111 14.84 -1.70 -14.00
CA SER A 111 14.46 -1.29 -15.34
C SER A 111 15.08 0.05 -15.71
N THR A 112 15.35 0.25 -17.01
CA THR A 112 15.79 1.55 -17.55
C THR A 112 14.71 2.63 -17.47
N SER A 113 13.47 2.27 -17.11
CA SER A 113 12.40 3.23 -16.80
C SER A 113 12.63 3.98 -15.48
N LEU A 114 13.54 3.51 -14.62
CA LEU A 114 13.91 4.16 -13.37
C LEU A 114 15.21 4.97 -13.51
N PRO A 115 15.36 6.07 -12.73
CA PRO A 115 16.60 6.82 -12.69
C PRO A 115 17.80 5.95 -12.25
N SER A 116 18.96 6.14 -12.86
CA SER A 116 20.19 5.40 -12.49
C SER A 116 20.65 5.67 -11.04
N THR A 117 20.25 6.81 -10.46
CA THR A 117 20.45 7.16 -9.05
C THR A 117 19.79 6.16 -8.08
N TYR A 118 18.77 5.41 -8.53
CA TYR A 118 18.07 4.43 -7.70
C TYR A 118 18.92 3.18 -7.45
N ILE A 119 19.90 2.90 -8.32
CA ILE A 119 20.76 1.70 -8.22
C ILE A 119 21.45 1.62 -6.86
N ALA A 120 21.96 2.74 -6.35
CA ALA A 120 22.62 2.77 -5.03
C ALA A 120 21.66 2.39 -3.89
N SER A 121 20.38 2.74 -4.02
CA SER A 121 19.35 2.41 -3.01
C SER A 121 18.92 0.95 -3.09
N VAL A 122 18.90 0.38 -4.31
CA VAL A 122 18.69 -1.05 -4.53
C VAL A 122 19.83 -1.87 -3.92
N ASP A 123 21.07 -1.45 -4.16
CA ASP A 123 22.25 -2.10 -3.58
C ASP A 123 22.23 -2.04 -2.05
N GLU A 124 21.81 -0.90 -1.48
CA GLU A 124 21.65 -0.77 -0.02
C GLU A 124 20.53 -1.66 0.52
N ALA A 125 19.38 -1.76 -0.15
CA ALA A 125 18.30 -2.68 0.26
C ALA A 125 18.77 -4.14 0.23
N ILE A 126 19.45 -4.57 -0.84
CA ILE A 126 20.05 -5.91 -0.97
C ILE A 126 21.05 -6.16 0.16
N ARG A 127 21.92 -5.18 0.44
CA ARG A 127 22.92 -5.28 1.51
C ARG A 127 22.26 -5.50 2.88
N ARG A 128 21.13 -4.83 3.15
CA ARG A 128 20.37 -5.00 4.41
C ARG A 128 19.86 -6.43 4.58
N TYR A 129 19.21 -7.01 3.57
CA TYR A 129 18.77 -8.41 3.63
C TYR A 129 19.93 -9.40 3.79
N ASN A 130 20.98 -9.25 2.97
CA ASN A 130 22.10 -10.18 2.99
C ASN A 130 22.89 -10.11 4.32
N ALA A 131 22.85 -8.98 5.03
CA ALA A 131 23.49 -8.84 6.34
C ALA A 131 22.82 -9.70 7.43
N GLU A 132 21.59 -10.15 7.23
CA GLU A 132 20.86 -10.96 8.23
C GLU A 132 21.22 -12.45 8.23
N GLY A 133 21.94 -12.92 7.19
CA GLY A 133 22.42 -14.30 7.11
C GLY A 133 21.31 -15.33 6.93
N LEU A 134 20.25 -14.97 6.19
CA LEU A 134 19.08 -15.81 5.89
C LEU A 134 19.41 -16.87 4.82
N LEU A 135 18.58 -17.91 4.69
CA LEU A 135 18.64 -18.87 3.56
C LEU A 135 18.28 -18.20 2.22
N ILE A 136 17.49 -17.13 2.26
CA ILE A 136 17.24 -16.29 1.09
C ILE A 136 18.34 -15.25 0.94
N HIS A 137 18.89 -15.15 -0.26
CA HIS A 137 19.87 -14.15 -0.63
C HIS A 137 19.38 -13.32 -1.80
N PHE A 138 19.78 -12.06 -1.86
CA PHE A 138 19.46 -11.19 -2.99
C PHE A 138 20.72 -10.79 -3.73
N GLN A 139 20.61 -10.68 -5.05
CA GLN A 139 21.70 -10.23 -5.90
C GLN A 139 21.17 -9.31 -6.98
N ARG A 140 21.81 -8.15 -7.18
CA ARG A 140 21.47 -7.30 -8.31
C ARG A 140 21.94 -7.95 -9.61
N VAL A 141 21.04 -8.06 -10.58
CA VAL A 141 21.30 -8.68 -11.89
C VAL A 141 20.71 -7.80 -13.00
N SER A 142 21.17 -8.02 -14.24
CA SER A 142 20.64 -7.33 -15.43
C SER A 142 19.70 -8.20 -16.27
N SER A 143 19.65 -9.51 -16.02
CA SER A 143 18.79 -10.50 -16.69
C SER A 143 18.53 -11.69 -15.77
N ASN A 144 17.57 -12.56 -16.11
CA ASN A 144 17.18 -13.72 -15.30
C ASN A 144 16.85 -13.36 -13.84
N TYR A 145 16.21 -12.21 -13.64
CA TYR A 145 15.78 -11.73 -12.34
C TYR A 145 14.54 -12.49 -11.84
N GLY A 146 14.43 -12.62 -10.52
CA GLY A 146 13.20 -13.01 -9.85
C GLY A 146 12.28 -11.83 -9.55
N ILE A 147 12.84 -10.62 -9.40
CA ILE A 147 12.11 -9.38 -9.10
C ILE A 147 12.61 -8.26 -10.04
N LEU A 148 11.70 -7.53 -10.68
CA LEU A 148 11.97 -6.35 -11.49
C LEU A 148 11.43 -5.09 -10.82
N LEU A 149 12.30 -4.11 -10.56
CA LEU A 149 11.89 -2.77 -10.20
C LEU A 149 11.66 -1.96 -11.48
N THR A 150 10.47 -1.36 -11.62
CA THR A 150 10.10 -0.56 -12.78
C THR A 150 9.30 0.68 -12.37
N ALA A 151 9.29 1.72 -13.21
CA ALA A 151 8.45 2.89 -12.99
C ALA A 151 6.96 2.49 -12.93
N ALA A 152 6.26 3.05 -11.94
CA ALA A 152 4.82 2.93 -11.79
C ALA A 152 4.08 3.67 -12.92
N PRO A 153 2.85 3.26 -13.28
CA PRO A 153 2.02 3.99 -14.22
C PRO A 153 1.78 5.45 -13.79
N SER A 154 1.62 6.34 -14.78
CA SER A 154 1.24 7.73 -14.52
C SER A 154 -0.07 7.82 -13.73
N GLY A 155 -0.10 8.68 -12.71
CA GLY A 155 -1.28 8.86 -11.85
C GLY A 155 -1.37 7.89 -10.67
N SER A 156 -0.35 7.05 -10.45
CA SER A 156 -0.27 6.20 -9.25
C SER A 156 -0.29 7.03 -7.96
N THR A 157 -1.01 6.55 -6.94
CA THR A 157 -1.19 7.24 -5.66
C THR A 157 -0.24 6.77 -4.55
N TYR A 158 0.53 5.71 -4.82
CA TYR A 158 1.50 5.10 -3.90
C TYR A 158 2.94 5.55 -4.16
N LEU A 159 3.83 5.33 -3.20
CA LEU A 159 5.28 5.54 -3.38
C LEU A 159 5.90 4.39 -4.16
N ALA A 160 5.60 3.17 -3.74
CA ALA A 160 5.87 1.97 -4.50
C ALA A 160 4.75 0.94 -4.23
N SER A 161 4.71 -0.13 -5.02
CA SER A 161 3.73 -1.19 -4.89
C SER A 161 4.29 -2.51 -5.37
N ALA A 162 3.91 -3.58 -4.67
CA ALA A 162 4.26 -4.95 -4.98
C ALA A 162 3.07 -5.88 -4.71
N GLY A 163 3.20 -7.14 -5.09
CA GLY A 163 2.28 -8.22 -4.74
C GLY A 163 2.94 -9.26 -3.86
N PHE A 164 2.22 -10.35 -3.62
CA PHE A 164 2.68 -11.45 -2.76
C PHE A 164 3.25 -12.64 -3.56
N PRO A 165 4.11 -13.46 -2.95
CA PRO A 165 4.66 -14.65 -3.59
C PRO A 165 3.55 -15.65 -3.99
N SER A 166 3.85 -16.44 -5.00
CA SER A 166 2.95 -17.49 -5.50
C SER A 166 3.75 -18.66 -6.07
N GLY A 167 3.25 -19.88 -5.87
CA GLY A 167 3.92 -21.10 -6.37
C GLY A 167 5.36 -21.28 -5.87
N GLY A 168 5.69 -20.78 -4.68
CA GLY A 168 7.05 -20.83 -4.13
C GLY A 168 8.03 -19.82 -4.74
N ASN A 169 7.58 -18.92 -5.60
CA ASN A 169 8.39 -17.86 -6.22
C ASN A 169 8.03 -16.48 -5.63
N PRO A 170 8.98 -15.54 -5.61
CA PRO A 170 8.67 -14.17 -5.20
C PRO A 170 7.66 -13.53 -6.17
N TYR A 171 6.93 -12.53 -5.70
CA TYR A 171 6.24 -11.63 -6.63
C TYR A 171 7.29 -10.93 -7.50
N ASN A 172 7.04 -10.88 -8.80
CA ASN A 172 8.10 -10.65 -9.77
C ASN A 172 8.32 -9.18 -10.15
N THR A 173 7.51 -8.26 -9.64
CA THR A 173 7.54 -6.85 -10.06
C THR A 173 7.36 -5.91 -8.87
N VAL A 174 8.10 -4.82 -8.85
CA VAL A 174 7.90 -3.70 -7.92
C VAL A 174 7.70 -2.44 -8.75
N GLN A 175 6.54 -1.81 -8.62
CA GLN A 175 6.19 -0.57 -9.30
C GLN A 175 6.60 0.62 -8.44
N VAL A 176 7.46 1.50 -8.94
CA VAL A 176 8.04 2.62 -8.16
C VAL A 176 7.59 3.95 -8.75
N ASN A 177 6.94 4.79 -7.94
CA ASN A 177 6.41 6.08 -8.34
C ASN A 177 7.49 7.16 -8.29
N VAL A 178 8.22 7.31 -9.41
CA VAL A 178 9.27 8.32 -9.57
C VAL A 178 8.73 9.75 -9.40
N GLY A 179 7.46 10.00 -9.76
CA GLY A 179 6.82 11.30 -9.61
C GLY A 179 6.63 11.71 -8.14
N ALA A 180 6.32 10.75 -7.27
CA ALA A 180 6.15 10.98 -5.83
C ALA A 180 7.48 10.96 -5.06
N ILE A 181 8.41 10.07 -5.44
CA ILE A 181 9.71 9.90 -4.76
C ILE A 181 10.76 10.92 -5.22
N GLY A 182 10.69 11.36 -6.47
CA GLY A 182 11.68 12.21 -7.11
C GLY A 182 12.81 11.43 -7.79
N SER A 183 13.58 12.09 -8.65
CA SER A 183 14.60 11.45 -9.48
C SER A 183 15.94 11.20 -8.78
N ALA A 184 16.18 11.78 -7.61
CA ALA A 184 17.41 11.61 -6.83
C ALA A 184 17.12 11.67 -5.31
N PRO A 185 16.34 10.72 -4.77
CA PRO A 185 16.04 10.69 -3.34
C PRO A 185 17.28 10.32 -2.52
N ASN A 186 17.22 10.55 -1.20
CA ASN A 186 18.22 10.03 -0.29
C ASN A 186 18.30 8.50 -0.40
N THR A 187 19.51 7.96 -0.51
CA THR A 187 19.75 6.52 -0.71
C THR A 187 19.09 5.65 0.36
N ASN A 188 19.18 6.03 1.63
CA ASN A 188 18.65 5.24 2.73
C ASN A 188 17.12 5.34 2.84
N TYR A 189 16.54 6.48 2.46
CA TYR A 189 15.09 6.64 2.39
C TYR A 189 14.51 5.72 1.31
N LEU A 190 15.03 5.81 0.09
CA LEU A 190 14.58 4.93 -1.00
C LEU A 190 14.91 3.46 -0.70
N ALA A 191 16.05 3.15 -0.10
CA ALA A 191 16.36 1.77 0.30
C ALA A 191 15.36 1.22 1.32
N THR A 192 14.78 2.05 2.18
CA THR A 192 13.73 1.62 3.11
C THR A 192 12.44 1.27 2.35
N ILE A 193 12.01 2.11 1.40
CA ILE A 193 10.85 1.84 0.54
C ILE A 193 11.08 0.58 -0.29
N LEU A 194 12.23 0.43 -0.94
CA LEU A 194 12.51 -0.72 -1.78
C LEU A 194 12.69 -2.00 -0.97
N ALA A 195 13.26 -1.91 0.23
CA ALA A 195 13.30 -3.04 1.15
C ALA A 195 11.87 -3.51 1.41
N HIS A 196 10.98 -2.61 1.83
CA HIS A 196 9.55 -2.85 2.13
C HIS A 196 8.84 -3.63 1.02
N GLU A 197 8.93 -3.16 -0.22
CA GLU A 197 8.30 -3.85 -1.34
C GLU A 197 8.87 -5.25 -1.60
N VAL A 198 10.19 -5.43 -1.45
CA VAL A 198 10.81 -6.77 -1.53
C VAL A 198 10.28 -7.67 -0.41
N GLY A 199 9.87 -7.10 0.72
CA GLY A 199 9.20 -7.82 1.81
C GLY A 199 7.87 -8.42 1.41
N HIS A 200 7.03 -7.62 0.76
CA HIS A 200 5.81 -8.13 0.15
C HIS A 200 6.09 -9.22 -0.89
N CYS A 201 7.10 -9.01 -1.75
CA CYS A 201 7.49 -10.01 -2.74
C CYS A 201 7.86 -11.36 -2.12
N ILE A 202 8.35 -11.39 -0.87
CA ILE A 202 8.68 -12.61 -0.13
C ILE A 202 7.66 -12.96 0.96
N GLY A 203 6.51 -12.30 0.98
CA GLY A 203 5.34 -12.72 1.76
C GLY A 203 5.18 -12.05 3.13
N PHE A 204 5.90 -10.97 3.44
CA PHE A 204 5.57 -10.12 4.59
C PHE A 204 4.36 -9.25 4.29
N ARG A 205 3.54 -9.01 5.31
CA ARG A 205 2.46 -8.00 5.30
C ARG A 205 2.86 -6.83 6.18
N HIS A 206 2.03 -5.78 6.16
CA HIS A 206 2.20 -4.66 7.06
C HIS A 206 2.13 -5.09 8.52
N THR A 207 2.95 -4.45 9.35
CA THR A 207 2.92 -4.68 10.80
C THR A 207 1.71 -3.98 11.43
N ASP A 208 1.40 -2.78 10.98
CA ASP A 208 0.23 -2.01 11.41
C ASP A 208 -1.06 -2.34 10.64
N TYR A 209 -1.18 -3.55 10.07
CA TYR A 209 -2.35 -3.95 9.30
C TYR A 209 -3.68 -3.82 10.09
N MET A 210 -3.65 -3.97 11.43
CA MET A 210 -4.83 -3.77 12.28
C MET A 210 -5.27 -2.32 12.37
N ASP A 211 -4.34 -1.38 12.21
CA ASP A 211 -4.60 0.05 12.25
C ASP A 211 -3.52 0.84 11.52
N ARG A 212 -3.73 1.05 10.22
CA ARG A 212 -2.83 1.88 9.42
C ARG A 212 -2.75 3.33 9.88
N SER A 213 -3.73 3.80 10.65
CA SER A 213 -3.67 5.17 11.18
C SER A 213 -2.46 5.37 12.09
N TYR A 214 -1.90 4.27 12.62
CA TYR A 214 -0.67 4.29 13.40
C TYR A 214 0.53 4.85 12.62
N SER A 215 0.79 4.37 11.40
CA SER A 215 1.92 4.86 10.59
C SER A 215 1.53 5.91 9.54
N CYS A 216 0.31 5.83 9.01
CA CYS A 216 -0.18 6.71 7.94
C CYS A 216 -0.87 7.98 8.46
N GLY A 217 -1.25 8.01 9.74
CA GLY A 217 -2.17 9.01 10.28
C GLY A 217 -3.59 8.85 9.72
N GLY A 218 -4.50 9.71 10.17
CA GLY A 218 -5.89 9.73 9.69
C GLY A 218 -6.86 8.88 10.52
N GLN A 219 -7.95 8.44 9.90
CA GLN A 219 -8.96 7.62 10.59
C GLN A 219 -8.50 6.16 10.68
N TYR A 220 -8.87 5.50 11.78
CA TYR A 220 -8.65 4.05 11.97
C TYR A 220 -9.02 3.29 10.70
N THR A 221 -8.05 2.58 10.16
CA THR A 221 -8.18 1.82 8.91
C THR A 221 -7.53 0.47 9.12
N ASN A 222 -8.35 -0.57 9.18
CA ASN A 222 -7.91 -1.95 9.32
C ASN A 222 -7.84 -2.60 7.93
N GLU A 223 -6.70 -3.20 7.62
CA GLU A 223 -6.42 -3.97 6.40
C GLU A 223 -7.22 -5.30 6.33
N GLY A 224 -8.03 -5.57 7.35
CA GLY A 224 -8.89 -6.73 7.43
C GLY A 224 -8.15 -7.92 8.04
N ALA A 225 -8.84 -8.60 8.97
CA ALA A 225 -8.45 -9.93 9.41
C ALA A 225 -9.16 -10.96 8.53
N SER A 226 -8.44 -11.93 7.96
CA SER A 226 -9.06 -12.95 7.13
C SER A 226 -8.22 -14.21 7.02
N THR A 227 -8.78 -15.21 6.34
CA THR A 227 -8.29 -16.57 6.12
C THR A 227 -7.00 -16.67 5.30
N VAL A 228 -6.40 -15.54 4.90
CA VAL A 228 -5.30 -15.48 3.93
C VAL A 228 -4.10 -14.68 4.46
N GLY A 229 -3.67 -15.04 5.66
CA GLY A 229 -2.31 -14.71 6.08
C GLY A 229 -2.18 -13.37 6.80
N ALA A 230 -2.93 -13.21 7.87
CA ALA A 230 -2.43 -12.50 9.04
C ALA A 230 -1.93 -13.56 10.04
N ILE A 231 -0.91 -14.33 9.64
CA ILE A 231 -0.26 -15.30 10.54
C ILE A 231 0.85 -14.57 11.29
N LEU A 232 0.70 -14.46 12.61
CA LEU A 232 1.77 -14.00 13.47
C LEU A 232 3.01 -14.87 13.26
N ILE A 233 4.15 -14.22 13.08
CA ILE A 233 5.44 -14.87 13.05
C ILE A 233 5.88 -15.17 14.50
N PRO A 234 6.07 -16.44 14.90
CA PRO A 234 6.48 -16.78 16.25
C PRO A 234 7.78 -16.08 16.68
N GLY A 235 7.78 -15.54 17.90
CA GLY A 235 8.93 -14.88 18.51
C GLY A 235 8.95 -13.36 18.39
N THR A 236 7.95 -12.75 17.74
CA THR A 236 7.79 -11.28 17.71
C THR A 236 6.80 -10.83 18.78
N PRO A 237 6.99 -9.64 19.38
CA PRO A 237 6.08 -9.11 20.40
C PRO A 237 4.72 -8.77 19.80
N SER A 238 3.67 -8.84 20.61
CA SER A 238 2.28 -8.55 20.23
C SER A 238 1.92 -7.05 20.33
N SER A 239 2.88 -6.14 20.13
CA SER A 239 2.67 -4.70 20.33
C SER A 239 3.30 -3.89 19.19
N ALA A 240 2.56 -2.91 18.69
CA ALA A 240 2.94 -2.04 17.58
C ALA A 240 4.43 -1.67 17.57
N ASP A 241 5.08 -1.91 16.42
CA ASP A 241 6.49 -1.61 16.23
C ASP A 241 6.69 -0.33 15.39
N PRO A 242 6.95 0.84 16.02
CA PRO A 242 7.07 2.12 15.32
C PRO A 242 8.25 2.19 14.34
N ASN A 243 9.18 1.23 14.42
CA ASN A 243 10.41 1.24 13.63
C ASN A 243 10.50 0.07 12.66
N SER A 244 9.45 -0.75 12.54
CA SER A 244 9.41 -1.82 11.55
C SER A 244 9.52 -1.24 10.14
N TRP A 245 10.37 -1.86 9.32
CA TRP A 245 10.45 -1.57 7.90
C TRP A 245 9.18 -1.95 7.13
N MET A 246 8.34 -2.84 7.69
CA MET A 246 7.05 -3.26 7.14
C MET A 246 5.88 -2.40 7.62
N LEU A 247 6.09 -1.22 8.22
CA LEU A 247 4.97 -0.29 8.45
C LEU A 247 4.41 0.24 7.13
N ALA A 248 3.08 0.29 7.02
CA ALA A 248 2.34 0.61 5.81
C ALA A 248 2.58 2.04 5.28
N CYS A 249 3.08 2.94 6.13
CA CYS A 249 3.52 4.26 5.73
C CYS A 249 4.90 4.61 6.30
N ILE A 250 5.59 5.45 5.54
CA ILE A 250 6.90 5.98 5.88
C ILE A 250 6.87 7.50 5.80
N GLY A 251 7.41 8.16 6.83
CA GLY A 251 7.60 9.60 6.80
C GLY A 251 8.70 10.00 5.80
N THR A 252 8.54 11.14 5.13
CA THR A 252 9.51 11.63 4.15
C THR A 252 10.93 11.71 4.73
N GLY A 253 11.88 11.06 4.06
CA GLY A 253 13.29 11.05 4.48
C GLY A 253 13.62 10.12 5.63
N ALA A 254 12.65 9.35 6.16
CA ALA A 254 12.91 8.38 7.22
C ALA A 254 13.83 7.25 6.73
N ASN A 255 14.56 6.63 7.65
CA ASN A 255 15.40 5.48 7.37
C ASN A 255 15.13 4.40 8.41
N ARG A 256 14.62 3.26 7.97
CA ARG A 256 14.35 2.11 8.86
C ARG A 256 15.23 0.94 8.44
N TYR A 257 16.23 0.65 9.28
CA TYR A 257 16.93 -0.64 9.23
C TYR A 257 16.07 -1.70 9.89
N PHE A 258 16.36 -2.97 9.61
CA PHE A 258 15.69 -4.08 10.30
C PHE A 258 15.99 -4.02 11.80
N ASN A 259 14.94 -3.85 12.58
CA ASN A 259 15.02 -3.84 14.02
C ASN A 259 15.07 -5.28 14.57
N THR A 260 15.00 -5.45 15.88
CA THR A 260 15.06 -6.79 16.49
C THR A 260 13.90 -7.68 16.09
N ASN A 261 12.68 -7.14 16.01
CA ASN A 261 11.49 -7.90 15.65
C ASN A 261 11.49 -8.29 14.18
N ASP A 262 11.90 -7.37 13.30
CA ASP A 262 12.08 -7.63 11.87
C ASP A 262 13.05 -8.78 11.62
N ARG A 263 14.18 -8.80 12.34
CA ARG A 263 15.19 -9.84 12.21
C ARG A 263 14.72 -11.18 12.73
N THR A 264 13.96 -11.21 13.82
CA THR A 264 13.30 -12.43 14.29
C THR A 264 12.31 -12.95 13.24
N ALA A 265 11.53 -12.05 12.66
CA ALA A 265 10.54 -12.39 11.65
C ALA A 265 11.18 -12.94 10.37
N LEU A 266 12.23 -12.27 9.88
CA LEU A 266 13.03 -12.71 8.74
C LEU A 266 13.62 -14.11 8.96
N ARG A 267 14.29 -14.32 10.10
CA ARG A 267 14.93 -15.61 10.44
C ARG A 267 13.94 -16.76 10.65
N TYR A 268 12.72 -16.43 11.08
CA TYR A 268 11.69 -17.45 11.23
C TYR A 268 11.21 -17.97 9.87
N LEU A 269 11.17 -17.11 8.85
CA LEU A 269 10.72 -17.50 7.50
C LEU A 269 11.82 -18.02 6.60
N TYR A 270 13.03 -17.46 6.72
CA TYR A 270 14.14 -17.66 5.81
C TYR A 270 15.46 -17.77 6.56
#